data_AF-A0A7K2P7W8-F1
#
_entry.id   AF-A0A7K2P7W8-F1
#
_cell.length_a   1.000
_cell.length_b   1.000
_cell.length_c   1.000
_cell.angle_alpha   90.00
_cell.angle_beta   90.00
_cell.angle_gamma   90.00
#
_symmetry.space_group_name_H-M   'P 1'
#
loop_
_entity.id
_entity.type
_entity.pdbx_description
1 polymer ?
#
loop_
_entity_poly.entity_id
_entity_poly.type
_entity_poly.pdbx_seq_one_letter_code
_entity_poly.pdbx_strand_id
1 'polypeptide(L)'
;GRPLYLGSLKSNIGHTVAAAGAGGVIKMIMAMRHGILPKTLNVDEPTPMVDWEAGAVELLTEARPWPETGAPRRAGVSAFGVSGTNAHVLLEEPPAEEPEEVADAAATTLPVLPWVLSARTAPALRDQARRLLSHVEERPAEDPLNVAYSLATGRSALEHRAVVVGSDREELLTGLQALADGRPTPTNVVQDTKHTGKTAFLFTGQGAQHTGMGMDLYHTYPAYAHAFDTIATHLDPHLDQPLHHTITTGHHLHQTGNTQPALFATEVALYRLL
;
A
#
# COMPACT_ATOMS: atom_id res chain seq x y z
N GLY A 1 11.04 -30.14 32.41
CA GLY A 1 10.24 -29.14 31.66
C GLY A 1 10.98 -28.77 30.39
N ARG A 2 10.39 -27.98 29.49
CA ARG A 2 11.15 -27.36 28.39
C ARG A 2 11.98 -26.20 28.97
N PRO A 3 13.28 -26.08 28.67
CA PRO A 3 14.11 -25.02 29.22
C PRO A 3 13.71 -23.64 28.66
N LEU A 4 13.96 -22.59 29.44
CA LEU A 4 13.88 -21.21 28.94
C LEU A 4 15.13 -20.91 28.10
N TYR A 5 14.92 -20.48 26.86
CA TYR A 5 16.03 -20.09 26.00
C TYR A 5 16.52 -18.67 26.28
N LEU A 6 17.83 -18.51 26.43
CA LEU A 6 18.49 -17.26 26.76
C LEU A 6 19.46 -16.83 25.65
N GLY A 7 19.39 -15.57 25.23
CA GLY A 7 20.36 -14.99 24.31
C GLY A 7 20.31 -13.46 24.31
N SER A 8 21.33 -12.82 23.76
CA SER A 8 21.44 -11.35 23.77
C SER A 8 21.66 -10.81 22.36
N LEU A 9 20.96 -9.73 21.97
CA LEU A 9 21.28 -9.04 20.70
C LEU A 9 22.68 -8.38 20.75
N LYS A 10 23.17 -8.09 21.96
CA LYS A 10 24.44 -7.37 22.16
C LYS A 10 25.65 -8.16 21.65
N SER A 11 25.54 -9.49 21.53
CA SER A 11 26.60 -10.32 20.93
C SER A 11 26.78 -10.06 19.42
N ASN A 12 25.78 -9.49 18.75
CA ASN A 12 25.80 -9.25 17.30
C ASN A 12 26.17 -7.81 16.95
N ILE A 13 25.64 -6.83 17.69
CA ILE A 13 25.76 -5.40 17.35
C ILE A 13 26.38 -4.55 18.48
N GLY A 14 26.90 -5.19 19.53
CA GLY A 14 27.41 -4.52 20.71
C GLY A 14 26.32 -3.90 21.58
N HIS A 15 26.73 -3.10 22.57
CA HIS A 15 25.80 -2.43 23.48
C HIS A 15 25.43 -1.04 22.95
N THR A 16 24.23 -0.91 22.39
CA THR A 16 23.70 0.35 21.82
C THR A 16 23.18 1.35 22.87
N VAL A 17 23.66 1.24 24.12
CA VAL A 17 23.34 2.12 25.25
C VAL A 17 21.82 2.32 25.38
N ALA A 18 21.32 3.54 25.15
CA ALA A 18 19.91 3.89 25.30
C ALA A 18 18.97 3.06 24.40
N ALA A 19 19.45 2.57 23.25
CA ALA A 19 18.66 1.78 22.32
C ALA A 19 18.69 0.27 22.61
N ALA A 20 19.43 -0.18 23.63
CA ALA A 20 19.66 -1.60 23.86
C ALA A 20 18.38 -2.39 24.21
N GLY A 21 17.46 -1.77 24.96
CA GLY A 21 16.16 -2.37 25.28
C GLY A 21 15.29 -2.53 24.03
N ALA A 22 15.15 -1.45 23.24
CA ALA A 22 14.39 -1.47 21.99
C ALA A 22 14.97 -2.46 20.97
N GLY A 23 16.30 -2.58 20.88
CA GLY A 23 16.95 -3.60 20.06
C GLY A 23 16.56 -5.03 20.48
N GLY A 24 16.52 -5.30 21.79
CA GLY A 24 16.04 -6.59 22.31
C GLY A 24 14.59 -6.89 21.92
N VAL A 25 13.71 -5.87 21.98
CA VAL A 25 12.31 -5.99 21.54
C VAL A 25 12.22 -6.29 20.04
N ILE A 26 12.94 -5.54 19.20
CA ILE A 26 12.97 -5.76 17.75
C ILE A 26 13.47 -7.18 17.42
N LYS A 27 14.54 -7.65 18.08
CA LYS A 27 15.02 -9.03 17.94
C LYS A 27 13.90 -10.04 18.17
N MET A 28 13.16 -9.88 19.27
CA MET A 28 12.13 -10.86 19.63
C MET A 28 10.88 -10.77 18.75
N ILE A 29 10.47 -9.58 18.30
CA ILE A 29 9.39 -9.43 17.31
C ILE A 29 9.77 -10.14 16.00
N MET A 30 10.99 -9.94 15.51
CA MET A 30 11.46 -10.62 14.31
C MET A 30 11.59 -12.14 14.50
N ALA A 31 12.02 -12.59 15.68
CA ALA A 31 12.08 -14.01 16.02
C ALA A 31 10.69 -14.68 16.01
N MET A 32 9.66 -13.99 16.53
CA MET A 32 8.27 -14.45 16.46
C MET A 32 7.77 -14.48 15.02
N ARG A 33 7.96 -13.39 14.27
CA ARG A 33 7.52 -13.28 12.86
C ARG A 33 8.11 -14.36 11.96
N HIS A 34 9.36 -14.74 12.21
CA HIS A 34 10.05 -15.76 11.42
C HIS A 34 9.98 -17.17 12.03
N GLY A 35 9.36 -17.34 13.21
CA GLY A 35 9.29 -18.63 13.90
C GLY A 35 10.67 -19.23 14.20
N ILE A 36 11.70 -18.40 14.44
CA ILE A 36 13.09 -18.84 14.64
C ILE A 36 13.69 -18.07 15.83
N LEU A 37 14.31 -18.80 16.75
CA LEU A 37 15.14 -18.24 17.81
C LEU A 37 16.59 -18.09 17.30
N PRO A 38 17.08 -16.85 17.08
CA PRO A 38 18.43 -16.65 16.57
C PRO A 38 19.49 -16.85 17.66
N LYS A 39 20.64 -17.41 17.26
CA LYS A 39 21.75 -17.67 18.17
C LYS A 39 22.33 -16.40 18.80
N THR A 40 22.81 -16.53 20.04
CA THR A 40 23.74 -15.61 20.68
C THR A 40 25.16 -15.97 20.26
N LEU A 41 26.01 -14.96 20.04
CA LEU A 41 27.39 -15.17 19.58
C LEU A 41 28.37 -15.11 20.76
N ASN A 42 29.61 -15.54 20.51
CA ASN A 42 30.74 -15.52 21.45
C ASN A 42 30.51 -16.36 22.70
N VAL A 43 29.94 -17.55 22.51
CA VAL A 43 29.74 -18.56 23.57
C VAL A 43 30.41 -19.85 23.10
N ASP A 44 31.72 -19.94 23.30
CA ASP A 44 32.46 -21.19 23.10
C ASP A 44 32.24 -22.15 24.28
N GLU A 45 32.28 -21.60 25.50
CA GLU A 45 31.93 -22.26 26.76
C GLU A 45 31.07 -21.31 27.61
N PRO A 46 29.96 -21.78 28.21
CA PRO A 46 29.17 -20.97 29.16
C PRO A 46 30.02 -20.52 30.36
N THR A 47 29.70 -19.37 30.96
CA THR A 47 30.46 -18.90 32.13
C THR A 47 30.33 -19.88 33.31
N PRO A 48 31.43 -20.24 34.00
CA PRO A 48 31.39 -21.14 35.15
C PRO A 48 30.82 -20.49 36.41
N MET A 49 30.56 -19.17 36.38
CA MET A 49 29.98 -18.41 37.49
C MET A 49 28.47 -18.61 37.65
N VAL A 50 27.84 -19.40 36.76
CA VAL A 50 26.42 -19.73 36.76
C VAL A 50 26.28 -21.24 36.74
N ASP A 51 25.40 -21.78 37.59
CA ASP A 51 25.01 -23.19 37.55
C ASP A 51 23.99 -23.42 36.42
N TRP A 52 24.47 -23.96 35.30
CA TRP A 52 23.63 -24.31 34.15
C TRP A 52 23.00 -25.71 34.28
N GLU A 53 23.50 -26.56 35.17
CA GLU A 53 23.03 -27.95 35.34
C GLU A 53 21.66 -28.02 36.02
N ALA A 54 21.26 -26.95 36.71
CA ALA A 54 19.89 -26.79 37.24
C ALA A 54 18.80 -26.86 36.15
N GLY A 55 19.14 -26.70 34.87
CA GLY A 55 18.32 -27.10 33.71
C GLY A 55 17.08 -26.25 33.41
N ALA A 56 16.86 -25.15 34.14
CA ALA A 56 15.73 -24.25 33.90
C ALA A 56 15.97 -23.28 32.72
N VAL A 57 17.23 -23.03 32.35
CA VAL A 57 17.63 -22.04 31.33
C VAL A 57 18.75 -22.61 30.46
N GLU A 58 18.68 -22.40 29.15
CA GLU A 58 19.67 -22.85 28.16
C GLU A 58 20.11 -21.68 27.26
N LEU A 59 21.42 -21.53 27.02
CA LEU A 59 21.94 -20.52 26.09
C LEU A 59 21.63 -20.91 24.65
N LEU A 60 21.15 -19.96 23.84
CA LEU A 60 20.91 -20.13 22.40
C LEU A 60 22.22 -20.10 21.62
N THR A 61 23.09 -21.10 21.74
CA THR A 61 24.35 -21.19 20.99
C THR A 61 24.13 -21.49 19.50
N GLU A 62 22.98 -22.07 19.16
CA GLU A 62 22.55 -22.36 17.80
C GLU A 62 21.18 -21.72 17.48
N ALA A 63 20.99 -21.38 16.21
CA ALA A 63 19.70 -20.90 15.75
C ALA A 63 18.74 -22.09 15.65
N ARG A 64 17.53 -21.95 16.15
CA ARG A 64 16.58 -23.06 16.20
C ARG A 64 15.16 -22.63 15.89
N PRO A 65 14.32 -23.52 15.32
CA PRO A 65 12.90 -23.25 15.17
C PRO A 65 12.25 -22.91 16.50
N TRP A 66 11.32 -21.97 16.48
CA TRP A 66 10.45 -21.66 17.60
C TRP A 66 9.10 -22.35 17.38
N PRO A 67 8.90 -23.56 17.96
CA PRO A 67 7.79 -24.43 17.58
C PRO A 67 6.44 -23.79 17.93
N GLU A 68 5.46 -24.02 17.07
CA GLU A 68 4.07 -23.77 17.36
C GLU A 68 3.56 -24.83 18.31
N THR A 69 2.85 -24.41 19.36
CA THR A 69 2.40 -25.31 20.44
C THR A 69 0.90 -25.22 20.69
N GLY A 70 0.17 -24.47 19.86
CA GLY A 70 -1.22 -24.08 20.11
C GLY A 70 -1.39 -22.93 21.11
N ALA A 71 -0.31 -22.50 21.76
CA ALA A 71 -0.25 -21.27 22.57
C ALA A 71 0.62 -20.22 21.85
N PRO A 72 0.32 -18.92 22.01
CA PRO A 72 1.11 -17.86 21.39
C PRO A 72 2.54 -17.87 21.93
N ARG A 73 3.50 -17.60 21.06
CA ARG A 73 4.92 -17.47 21.46
C ARG A 73 5.06 -16.30 22.42
N ARG A 74 5.79 -16.50 23.52
CA ARG A 74 6.04 -15.48 24.56
C ARG A 74 7.53 -15.35 24.85
N ALA A 75 8.00 -14.13 25.07
CA ALA A 75 9.38 -13.86 25.49
C ALA A 75 9.49 -12.68 26.45
N GLY A 76 10.49 -12.74 27.33
CA GLY A 76 10.89 -11.61 28.16
C GLY A 76 12.07 -10.85 27.56
N VAL A 77 12.06 -9.52 27.64
CA VAL A 77 13.20 -8.66 27.33
C VAL A 77 13.56 -7.84 28.57
N SER A 78 14.80 -7.99 29.03
CA SER A 78 15.31 -7.27 30.21
C SER A 78 16.33 -6.20 29.82
N ALA A 79 16.28 -5.06 30.52
CA ALA A 79 17.27 -4.00 30.45
C ALA A 79 17.61 -3.50 31.87
N PHE A 80 18.90 -3.44 32.18
CA PHE A 80 19.42 -3.03 33.49
C PHE A 80 20.36 -1.84 33.30
N GLY A 81 19.97 -0.68 33.80
CA GLY A 81 20.72 0.56 33.68
C GLY A 81 21.79 0.67 34.76
N VAL A 82 22.90 1.34 34.45
CA VAL A 82 23.99 1.61 35.41
C VAL A 82 23.54 2.43 36.62
N SER A 83 22.46 3.21 36.49
CA SER A 83 21.81 3.93 37.59
C SER A 83 21.13 3.02 38.62
N GLY A 84 20.99 1.72 38.34
CA GLY A 84 20.20 0.77 39.13
C GLY A 84 18.74 0.66 38.69
N THR A 85 18.31 1.41 37.66
CA THR A 85 16.95 1.30 37.11
C THR A 85 16.82 0.05 36.23
N ASN A 86 15.85 -0.80 36.54
CA ASN A 86 15.60 -2.05 35.84
C ASN A 86 14.25 -2.00 35.12
N ALA A 87 14.21 -2.55 33.91
CA ALA A 87 12.99 -2.74 33.14
C ALA A 87 12.92 -4.18 32.60
N HIS A 88 11.72 -4.75 32.62
CA HIS A 88 11.43 -6.05 32.03
C HIS A 88 10.08 -5.97 31.31
N VAL A 89 10.05 -6.40 30.05
CA VAL A 89 8.82 -6.44 29.25
C VAL A 89 8.54 -7.87 28.79
N LEU A 90 7.28 -8.26 28.83
CA LEU A 90 6.79 -9.49 28.25
C LEU A 90 6.19 -9.19 26.88
N LEU A 91 6.60 -9.96 25.88
CA LEU A 91 6.11 -9.90 24.51
C LEU A 91 5.31 -11.17 24.24
N GLU A 92 4.21 -11.03 23.52
CA GLU A 92 3.37 -12.11 23.04
C GLU A 92 3.15 -11.94 21.54
N GLU A 93 3.18 -13.05 20.82
CA GLU A 93 2.79 -13.13 19.41
C GLU A 93 1.35 -12.62 19.21
N PRO A 94 1.08 -11.84 18.15
CA PRO A 94 -0.29 -11.40 17.88
C PRO A 94 -1.21 -12.61 17.66
N PRO A 95 -2.53 -12.48 17.89
CA PRO A 95 -3.46 -13.53 17.53
C PRO A 95 -3.29 -13.88 16.05
N ALA A 96 -3.45 -15.16 15.70
CA ALA A 96 -3.48 -15.56 14.32
C ALA A 96 -4.56 -14.74 13.60
N GLU A 97 -4.19 -14.12 12.48
CA GLU A 97 -5.19 -13.54 11.59
C GLU A 97 -6.08 -14.70 11.14
N GLU A 98 -7.37 -14.64 11.53
CA GLU A 98 -8.36 -15.49 10.91
C GLU A 98 -8.26 -15.24 9.41
N PRO A 99 -8.26 -16.28 8.56
CA PRO A 99 -8.35 -16.05 7.13
C PRO A 99 -9.58 -15.18 6.95
N GLU A 100 -9.40 -13.93 6.54
CA GLU A 100 -10.52 -13.13 6.09
C GLU A 100 -11.20 -14.01 5.04
N GLU A 101 -12.44 -14.43 5.31
CA GLU A 101 -13.26 -15.02 4.27
C GLU A 101 -13.14 -14.02 3.14
N VAL A 102 -12.45 -14.42 2.07
CA VAL A 102 -12.33 -13.62 0.87
C VAL A 102 -13.77 -13.48 0.44
N ALA A 103 -14.40 -12.39 0.87
CA ALA A 103 -15.77 -12.14 0.52
C ALA A 103 -15.76 -12.25 -1.00
N ASP A 104 -16.71 -13.01 -1.53
CA ASP A 104 -16.96 -13.14 -2.97
C ASP A 104 -17.46 -11.80 -3.56
N ALA A 105 -16.99 -10.68 -3.01
CA ALA A 105 -16.86 -9.41 -3.66
C ALA A 105 -15.88 -9.66 -4.80
N ALA A 106 -16.43 -10.03 -5.96
CA ALA A 106 -15.77 -10.06 -7.26
C ALA A 106 -14.55 -9.13 -7.21
N ALA A 107 -13.35 -9.73 -7.22
CA ALA A 107 -12.10 -9.01 -7.01
C ALA A 107 -12.19 -7.68 -7.75
N THR A 108 -12.10 -6.56 -7.02
CA THR A 108 -12.33 -5.25 -7.62
C THR A 108 -11.21 -5.01 -8.64
N THR A 109 -11.45 -5.38 -9.89
CA THR A 109 -10.52 -5.15 -10.99
C THR A 109 -10.71 -3.72 -11.42
N LEU A 110 -9.83 -2.84 -10.95
CA LEU A 110 -9.78 -1.48 -11.46
C LEU A 110 -9.14 -1.52 -12.86
N PRO A 111 -9.69 -0.82 -13.86
CA PRO A 111 -9.14 -0.82 -15.22
C PRO A 111 -7.76 -0.15 -15.28
N VAL A 112 -7.47 0.73 -14.31
CA VAL A 112 -6.18 1.37 -14.12
C VAL A 112 -5.88 1.54 -12.65
N LEU A 113 -4.59 1.45 -12.29
CA LEU A 113 -4.10 1.61 -10.93
C LEU A 113 -3.21 2.85 -10.81
N PRO A 114 -3.43 3.72 -9.80
CA PRO A 114 -2.55 4.83 -9.51
C PRO A 114 -1.50 4.45 -8.46
N TRP A 115 -0.23 4.35 -8.85
CA TRP A 115 0.89 4.30 -7.91
C TRP A 115 1.33 5.71 -7.55
N VAL A 116 0.92 6.15 -6.36
CA VAL A 116 1.17 7.50 -5.83
C VAL A 116 2.47 7.52 -5.04
N LEU A 117 3.40 8.38 -5.42
CA LEU A 117 4.67 8.58 -4.72
C LEU A 117 4.80 10.04 -4.27
N SER A 118 5.43 10.25 -3.12
CA SER A 118 5.80 11.59 -2.71
C SER A 118 7.10 11.64 -1.92
N ALA A 119 7.77 12.80 -1.93
CA ALA A 119 8.97 13.07 -1.17
C ALA A 119 9.12 14.56 -0.84
N ARG A 120 10.03 14.89 0.08
CA ARG A 120 10.34 16.29 0.43
C ARG A 120 11.18 17.01 -0.61
N THR A 121 11.84 16.28 -1.50
CA THR A 121 12.69 16.85 -2.56
C THR A 121 12.53 16.02 -3.84
N ALA A 122 12.76 16.64 -5.00
CA ALA A 122 12.73 15.93 -6.28
C ALA A 122 13.74 14.76 -6.37
N PRO A 123 15.00 14.86 -5.89
CA PRO A 123 15.90 13.70 -5.83
C PRO A 123 15.36 12.57 -4.95
N ALA A 124 14.79 12.90 -3.78
CA ALA A 124 14.22 11.89 -2.88
C ALA A 124 12.99 11.19 -3.48
N LEU A 125 12.23 11.87 -4.36
CA LEU A 125 11.13 11.25 -5.11
C LEU A 125 11.65 10.17 -6.07
N ARG A 126 12.76 10.44 -6.75
CA ARG A 126 13.43 9.45 -7.62
C ARG A 126 14.01 8.29 -6.83
N ASP A 127 14.59 8.57 -5.67
CA ASP A 127 15.08 7.51 -4.77
C ASP A 127 13.94 6.64 -4.24
N GLN A 128 12.78 7.23 -3.94
CA GLN A 128 11.58 6.51 -3.54
C GLN A 128 11.05 5.63 -4.68
N ALA A 129 11.10 6.12 -5.93
CA ALA A 129 10.75 5.33 -7.10
C ALA A 129 11.68 4.12 -7.27
N ARG A 130 13.01 4.30 -7.13
CA ARG A 130 13.98 3.19 -7.17
C ARG A 130 13.74 2.15 -6.08
N ARG A 131 13.44 2.58 -4.86
CA ARG A 131 13.13 1.67 -3.74
C ARG A 131 11.86 0.87 -3.99
N LEU A 132 10.81 1.53 -4.48
CA LEU A 132 9.57 0.84 -4.82
C LEU A 132 9.81 -0.16 -5.95
N LEU A 133 10.57 0.23 -6.98
CA LEU A 133 10.90 -0.64 -8.11
C LEU A 133 11.60 -1.92 -7.65
N SER A 134 12.68 -1.81 -6.89
CA SER A 134 13.38 -2.99 -6.34
C SER A 134 12.46 -3.84 -5.47
N HIS A 135 11.61 -3.21 -4.65
CA HIS A 135 10.69 -3.93 -3.77
C HIS A 135 9.69 -4.80 -4.54
N VAL A 136 9.09 -4.26 -5.60
CA VAL A 136 8.10 -4.98 -6.42
C VAL A 136 8.75 -5.99 -7.36
N GLU A 137 9.96 -5.73 -7.85
CA GLU A 137 10.71 -6.69 -8.68
C GLU A 137 11.11 -7.94 -7.89
N GLU A 138 11.52 -7.78 -6.63
CA GLU A 138 11.79 -8.88 -5.71
C GLU A 138 10.55 -9.70 -5.33
N ARG A 139 9.34 -9.17 -5.58
CA ARG A 139 8.04 -9.75 -5.17
C ARG A 139 7.07 -9.85 -6.34
N PRO A 140 7.36 -10.67 -7.36
CA PRO A 140 6.53 -10.75 -8.57
C PRO A 140 5.13 -11.31 -8.34
N ALA A 141 4.89 -11.98 -7.22
CA ALA A 141 3.59 -12.52 -6.84
C ALA A 141 2.71 -11.50 -6.08
N GLU A 142 3.23 -10.32 -5.73
CA GLU A 142 2.47 -9.31 -5.01
C GLU A 142 1.51 -8.58 -5.95
N ASP A 143 0.24 -8.48 -5.54
CA ASP A 143 -0.82 -7.85 -6.31
C ASP A 143 -0.54 -6.33 -6.46
N PRO A 144 -0.43 -5.80 -7.70
CA PRO A 144 -0.28 -4.37 -7.95
C PRO A 144 -1.34 -3.48 -7.28
N LEU A 145 -2.57 -4.00 -7.06
CA LEU A 145 -3.64 -3.29 -6.36
C LEU A 145 -3.29 -3.07 -4.87
N ASN A 146 -2.72 -4.07 -4.20
CA ASN A 146 -2.28 -3.95 -2.81
C ASN A 146 -1.15 -2.93 -2.65
N VAL A 147 -0.26 -2.85 -3.65
CA VAL A 147 0.78 -1.82 -3.72
C VAL A 147 0.14 -0.44 -3.87
N ALA A 148 -0.78 -0.28 -4.81
CA ALA A 148 -1.50 0.99 -5.04
C ALA A 148 -2.24 1.45 -3.77
N TYR A 149 -2.99 0.54 -3.13
CA TYR A 149 -3.71 0.81 -1.88
C TYR A 149 -2.77 1.25 -0.75
N SER A 150 -1.66 0.52 -0.57
CA SER A 150 -0.66 0.81 0.47
C SER A 150 0.02 2.17 0.25
N LEU A 151 0.28 2.54 -1.00
CA LEU A 151 0.83 3.84 -1.36
C LEU A 151 -0.16 4.98 -1.10
N ALA A 152 -1.43 4.78 -1.43
CA ALA A 152 -2.48 5.80 -1.29
C ALA A 152 -2.89 6.04 0.16
N THR A 153 -2.95 4.99 0.98
CA THR A 153 -3.53 5.05 2.33
C THR A 153 -2.49 4.96 3.45
N GLY A 154 -1.36 4.30 3.19
CA GLY A 154 -0.34 3.99 4.20
C GLY A 154 0.89 4.89 4.15
N ARG A 155 0.91 5.95 3.35
CA ARG A 155 2.06 6.86 3.19
C ARG A 155 1.66 8.32 3.31
N SER A 156 2.54 9.13 3.89
CA SER A 156 2.34 10.58 3.98
C SER A 156 2.39 11.24 2.59
N ALA A 157 1.51 12.20 2.33
CA ALA A 157 1.47 12.96 1.08
C ALA A 157 2.33 14.25 1.15
N LEU A 158 3.59 14.14 0.74
CA LEU A 158 4.62 15.20 0.80
C LEU A 158 4.55 16.18 -0.40
N GLU A 159 5.52 17.10 -0.46
CA GLU A 159 5.51 18.25 -1.36
C GLU A 159 5.78 17.87 -2.82
N HIS A 160 6.81 17.08 -3.12
CA HIS A 160 7.07 16.59 -4.48
C HIS A 160 6.31 15.30 -4.71
N ARG A 161 5.50 15.24 -5.77
CA ARG A 161 4.56 14.15 -6.02
C ARG A 161 4.74 13.59 -7.42
N ALA A 162 4.54 12.29 -7.53
CA ALA A 162 4.38 11.61 -8.81
C ALA A 162 3.20 10.63 -8.72
N VAL A 163 2.49 10.45 -9.83
CA VAL A 163 1.54 9.37 -10.01
C VAL A 163 1.92 8.62 -11.28
N VAL A 164 2.16 7.32 -11.14
CA VAL A 164 2.27 6.40 -12.28
C VAL A 164 0.93 5.71 -12.42
N VAL A 165 0.32 5.82 -13.59
CA VAL A 165 -0.96 5.15 -13.91
C VAL A 165 -0.67 3.99 -14.86
N GLY A 166 -1.28 2.84 -14.64
CA GLY A 166 -1.14 1.69 -15.55
C GLY A 166 -2.29 0.72 -15.39
N SER A 167 -2.64 0.06 -16.49
CA SER A 167 -3.64 -1.01 -16.56
C SER A 167 -3.05 -2.37 -16.22
N ASP A 168 -1.73 -2.50 -16.32
CA ASP A 168 -1.00 -3.71 -15.94
C ASP A 168 0.32 -3.38 -15.24
N ARG A 169 0.97 -4.44 -14.76
CA ARG A 169 2.24 -4.34 -14.02
C ARG A 169 3.38 -3.81 -14.89
N GLU A 170 3.42 -4.15 -16.17
CA GLU A 170 4.50 -3.72 -17.07
C GLU A 170 4.46 -2.20 -17.31
N GLU A 171 3.27 -1.64 -17.51
CA GLU A 171 3.05 -0.20 -17.64
C GLU A 171 3.47 0.55 -16.37
N LEU A 172 3.12 0.01 -15.20
CA LEU A 172 3.47 0.56 -13.90
C LEU A 172 5.00 0.54 -13.66
N LEU A 173 5.66 -0.58 -13.93
CA LEU A 173 7.11 -0.70 -13.79
C LEU A 173 7.85 0.20 -14.79
N THR A 174 7.38 0.30 -16.03
CA THR A 174 7.97 1.19 -17.04
C THR A 174 7.90 2.65 -16.62
N GLY A 175 6.74 3.10 -16.12
CA GLY A 175 6.58 4.46 -15.61
C GLY A 175 7.42 4.72 -14.35
N LEU A 176 7.49 3.75 -13.44
CA LEU A 176 8.30 3.85 -12.23
C LEU A 176 9.81 3.91 -12.53
N GLN A 177 10.29 3.12 -13.49
CA GLN A 177 11.67 3.17 -13.97
C GLN A 177 11.98 4.54 -14.59
N ALA A 178 11.09 5.08 -15.42
CA ALA A 178 11.28 6.41 -16.01
C ALA A 178 11.38 7.51 -14.93
N LEU A 179 10.54 7.44 -13.90
CA LEU A 179 10.59 8.32 -12.73
C LEU A 179 11.92 8.16 -11.96
N ALA A 180 12.34 6.92 -11.70
CA ALA A 180 13.59 6.59 -11.02
C ALA A 180 14.84 7.16 -11.72
N ASP A 181 14.87 7.08 -13.05
CA ASP A 181 15.95 7.57 -13.90
C ASP A 181 15.94 9.10 -14.07
N GLY A 182 14.81 9.75 -13.78
CA GLY A 182 14.60 11.16 -14.09
C GLY A 182 14.55 11.43 -15.60
N ARG A 183 14.10 10.45 -16.39
CA ARG A 183 13.89 10.60 -17.84
C ARG A 183 12.66 11.48 -18.13
N PRO A 184 12.50 11.98 -19.37
CA PRO A 184 11.24 12.61 -19.79
C PRO A 184 10.07 11.72 -19.41
N THR A 185 9.07 12.30 -18.75
CA THR A 185 7.91 11.57 -18.22
C THR A 185 7.13 10.94 -19.37
N PRO A 186 6.96 9.61 -19.39
CA PRO A 186 5.99 8.96 -20.26
C PRO A 186 4.59 9.53 -20.02
N THR A 187 3.68 9.35 -20.97
CA THR A 187 2.30 9.86 -20.88
C THR A 187 1.53 9.36 -19.66
N ASN A 188 1.91 8.19 -19.13
CA ASN A 188 1.30 7.58 -17.96
C ASN A 188 1.93 8.01 -16.62
N VAL A 189 2.86 8.97 -16.63
CA VAL A 189 3.50 9.50 -15.42
C VAL A 189 3.27 11.00 -15.31
N VAL A 190 2.64 11.42 -14.22
CA VAL A 190 2.45 12.84 -13.89
C VAL A 190 3.33 13.18 -12.71
N GLN A 191 4.09 14.28 -12.80
CA GLN A 191 4.91 14.80 -11.70
C GLN A 191 4.58 16.27 -11.48
N ASP A 192 4.46 16.65 -10.20
CA ASP A 192 4.31 18.05 -9.83
C ASP A 192 4.75 18.28 -8.38
N THR A 193 4.81 19.53 -7.98
CA THR A 193 4.93 19.95 -6.58
C THR A 193 3.55 20.33 -6.06
N LYS A 194 3.29 20.08 -4.77
CA LYS A 194 2.03 20.40 -4.11
C LYS A 194 1.70 21.89 -4.26
N HIS A 195 0.57 22.17 -4.89
CA HIS A 195 -0.05 23.49 -4.94
C HIS A 195 -1.17 23.62 -3.91
N THR A 196 -1.45 24.85 -3.46
CA THR A 196 -2.61 25.17 -2.62
C THR A 196 -3.54 26.08 -3.40
N GLY A 197 -4.84 25.82 -3.36
CA GLY A 197 -5.83 26.63 -4.06
C GLY A 197 -7.24 26.09 -3.87
N LYS A 198 -8.21 26.83 -4.41
CA LYS A 198 -9.58 26.35 -4.54
C LYS A 198 -9.71 25.55 -5.85
N THR A 199 -10.52 24.50 -5.83
CA THR A 199 -10.90 23.76 -7.03
C THR A 199 -12.06 24.47 -7.72
N ALA A 200 -11.97 24.64 -9.04
CA ALA A 200 -13.06 25.11 -9.88
C ALA A 200 -13.41 24.02 -10.89
N PHE A 201 -14.71 23.77 -11.08
CA PHE A 201 -15.22 22.85 -12.09
C PHE A 201 -15.64 23.64 -13.32
N LEU A 202 -15.08 23.28 -14.48
CA LEU A 202 -15.40 23.90 -15.76
C LEU A 202 -16.19 22.90 -16.59
N PHE A 203 -17.41 23.29 -16.94
CA PHE A 203 -18.34 22.54 -17.79
C PHE A 203 -18.18 23.03 -19.22
N THR A 204 -17.93 22.13 -20.16
CA THR A 204 -17.64 22.50 -21.55
C THR A 204 -18.92 22.76 -22.33
N GLY A 205 -18.82 23.62 -23.34
CA GLY A 205 -19.92 23.84 -24.27
C GLY A 205 -19.96 22.78 -25.37
N GLN A 206 -20.92 22.95 -26.27
CA GLN A 206 -20.97 22.19 -27.52
C GLN A 206 -19.65 22.31 -28.31
N GLY A 207 -19.14 21.17 -28.78
CA GLY A 207 -17.85 21.02 -29.46
C GLY A 207 -16.99 19.92 -28.84
N ALA A 208 -17.22 19.55 -27.57
CA ALA A 208 -16.48 18.51 -26.86
C ALA A 208 -17.06 17.09 -27.06
N GLN A 209 -18.27 16.97 -27.61
CA GLN A 209 -18.94 15.68 -27.75
C GLN A 209 -18.22 14.77 -28.74
N HIS A 210 -18.12 13.50 -28.40
CA HIS A 210 -17.65 12.44 -29.28
C HIS A 210 -18.46 11.17 -29.03
N THR A 211 -18.52 10.29 -30.04
CA THR A 211 -19.18 8.99 -29.93
C THR A 211 -18.59 8.20 -28.76
N GLY A 212 -19.46 7.59 -27.96
CA GLY A 212 -19.09 6.75 -26.81
C GLY A 212 -18.59 7.51 -25.57
N MET A 213 -18.65 8.85 -25.53
CA MET A 213 -18.16 9.61 -24.38
C MET A 213 -18.79 9.13 -23.06
N GLY A 214 -17.95 8.87 -22.05
CA GLY A 214 -18.39 8.45 -20.72
C GLY A 214 -18.87 7.00 -20.59
N MET A 215 -18.99 6.22 -21.68
CA MET A 215 -19.53 4.86 -21.60
C MET A 215 -18.61 3.87 -20.87
N ASP A 216 -17.30 3.99 -21.02
CA ASP A 216 -16.36 3.18 -20.23
C ASP A 216 -16.50 3.46 -18.73
N LEU A 217 -16.76 4.73 -18.37
CA LEU A 217 -17.00 5.13 -16.98
C LEU A 217 -18.35 4.62 -16.48
N TYR A 218 -19.38 4.64 -17.33
CA TYR A 218 -20.69 4.08 -17.03
C TYR A 218 -20.61 2.59 -16.69
N HIS A 219 -19.83 1.82 -17.46
CA HIS A 219 -19.67 0.39 -17.20
C HIS A 219 -18.77 0.07 -16.01
N THR A 220 -17.84 0.98 -15.68
CA THR A 220 -16.84 0.75 -14.61
C THR A 220 -17.31 1.24 -13.24
N TYR A 221 -17.98 2.40 -13.17
CA TYR A 221 -18.21 3.12 -11.92
C TYR A 221 -19.70 3.29 -11.63
N PRO A 222 -20.25 2.57 -10.63
CA PRO A 222 -21.66 2.67 -10.27
C PRO A 222 -22.13 4.09 -9.94
N ALA A 223 -21.26 4.93 -9.35
CA ALA A 223 -21.58 6.33 -9.05
C ALA A 223 -21.82 7.16 -10.33
N TYR A 224 -21.02 6.93 -11.37
CA TYR A 224 -21.20 7.56 -12.67
C TYR A 224 -22.51 7.10 -13.32
N ALA A 225 -22.71 5.77 -13.39
CA ALA A 225 -23.89 5.17 -13.99
C ALA A 225 -25.18 5.67 -13.35
N HIS A 226 -25.24 5.67 -12.02
CA HIS A 226 -26.39 6.15 -11.27
C HIS A 226 -26.71 7.63 -11.55
N ALA A 227 -25.68 8.48 -11.60
CA ALA A 227 -25.86 9.89 -11.92
C ALA A 227 -26.35 10.09 -13.36
N PHE A 228 -25.78 9.34 -14.31
CA PHE A 228 -26.19 9.37 -15.71
C PHE A 228 -27.64 8.92 -15.90
N ASP A 229 -28.02 7.77 -15.32
CA ASP A 229 -29.38 7.20 -15.41
C ASP A 229 -30.44 8.11 -14.81
N THR A 230 -30.10 8.78 -13.71
CA THR A 230 -30.98 9.77 -13.08
C THR A 230 -31.28 10.92 -14.04
N ILE A 231 -30.28 11.39 -14.77
CA ILE A 231 -30.44 12.46 -15.76
C ILE A 231 -31.21 11.97 -16.98
N ALA A 232 -30.84 10.79 -17.51
CA ALA A 232 -31.51 10.18 -18.65
C ALA A 232 -33.01 9.96 -18.40
N THR A 233 -33.38 9.49 -17.21
CA THR A 233 -34.79 9.34 -16.80
C THR A 233 -35.60 10.63 -16.95
N HIS A 234 -34.98 11.79 -16.73
CA HIS A 234 -35.64 13.09 -16.85
C HIS A 234 -35.56 13.70 -18.25
N LEU A 235 -34.50 13.44 -19.00
CA LEU A 235 -34.27 14.06 -20.32
C LEU A 235 -34.85 13.23 -21.47
N ASP A 236 -34.76 11.90 -21.42
CA ASP A 236 -35.21 11.01 -22.49
C ASP A 236 -36.66 11.23 -22.93
N PRO A 237 -37.64 11.56 -22.04
CA PRO A 237 -39.00 11.89 -22.48
C PRO A 237 -39.13 13.12 -23.39
N HIS A 238 -38.08 13.94 -23.48
CA HIS A 238 -38.03 15.16 -24.26
C HIS A 238 -37.14 15.07 -25.51
N LEU A 239 -36.58 13.89 -25.80
CA LEU A 239 -35.65 13.66 -26.90
C LEU A 239 -36.24 12.69 -27.92
N ASP A 240 -35.79 12.80 -29.17
CA ASP A 240 -36.22 11.90 -30.25
C ASP A 240 -35.71 10.46 -30.05
N GLN A 241 -34.60 10.30 -29.33
CA GLN A 241 -33.98 9.02 -28.99
C GLN A 241 -33.39 9.07 -27.57
N PRO A 242 -33.29 7.93 -26.86
CA PRO A 242 -32.66 7.88 -25.55
C PRO A 242 -31.20 8.33 -25.59
N LEU A 243 -30.76 9.08 -24.57
CA LEU A 243 -29.40 9.59 -24.46
C LEU A 243 -28.34 8.51 -24.60
N HIS A 244 -28.56 7.36 -23.96
CA HIS A 244 -27.67 6.22 -24.06
C HIS A 244 -27.49 5.78 -25.53
N HIS A 245 -28.57 5.70 -26.31
CA HIS A 245 -28.49 5.30 -27.71
C HIS A 245 -27.73 6.35 -28.55
N THR A 246 -28.04 7.62 -28.37
CA THR A 246 -27.38 8.73 -29.07
C THR A 246 -25.88 8.77 -28.79
N ILE A 247 -25.46 8.60 -27.52
CA ILE A 247 -24.04 8.62 -27.13
C ILE A 247 -23.32 7.38 -27.66
N THR A 248 -23.87 6.17 -27.46
CA THR A 248 -23.20 4.93 -27.87
C THR A 248 -23.06 4.84 -29.39
N THR A 249 -24.08 5.23 -30.17
CA THR A 249 -24.05 5.11 -31.64
C THR A 249 -23.43 6.32 -32.32
N GLY A 250 -23.43 7.49 -31.67
CA GLY A 250 -23.08 8.77 -32.29
C GLY A 250 -24.13 9.27 -33.29
N HIS A 251 -25.23 8.54 -33.48
CA HIS A 251 -26.27 8.90 -34.44
C HIS A 251 -26.93 10.21 -34.01
N HIS A 252 -26.90 11.21 -34.90
CA HIS A 252 -27.37 12.57 -34.64
C HIS A 252 -26.73 13.28 -33.42
N LEU A 253 -25.63 12.77 -32.87
CA LEU A 253 -24.96 13.34 -31.69
C LEU A 253 -24.49 14.78 -31.92
N HIS A 254 -24.22 15.18 -33.17
CA HIS A 254 -23.79 16.54 -33.51
C HIS A 254 -24.95 17.52 -33.77
N GLN A 255 -26.21 17.08 -33.67
CA GLN A 255 -27.36 17.98 -33.72
C GLN A 255 -27.52 18.64 -32.35
N THR A 256 -27.66 19.97 -32.30
CA THR A 256 -27.71 20.74 -31.04
C THR A 256 -28.73 20.19 -30.03
N GLY A 257 -29.90 19.75 -30.48
CA GLY A 257 -30.94 19.16 -29.62
C GLY A 257 -30.50 17.87 -28.90
N ASN A 258 -29.52 17.15 -29.45
CA ASN A 258 -28.95 15.94 -28.87
C ASN A 258 -27.61 16.20 -28.16
N THR A 259 -26.76 17.05 -28.76
CA THR A 259 -25.44 17.42 -28.22
C THR A 259 -25.54 17.97 -26.81
N GLN A 260 -26.45 18.93 -26.58
CA GLN A 260 -26.53 19.69 -25.33
C GLN A 260 -26.99 18.79 -24.16
N PRO A 261 -28.09 18.01 -24.29
CA PRO A 261 -28.46 16.99 -23.30
C PRO A 261 -27.38 15.94 -23.04
N ALA A 262 -26.70 15.46 -24.09
CA ALA A 262 -25.65 14.46 -23.95
C ALA A 262 -24.46 15.00 -23.15
N LEU A 263 -23.96 16.20 -23.47
CA LEU A 263 -22.89 16.85 -22.73
C LEU A 263 -23.30 17.13 -21.28
N PHE A 264 -24.52 17.64 -21.05
CA PHE A 264 -25.02 17.87 -19.70
C PHE A 264 -25.02 16.58 -18.86
N ALA A 265 -25.54 15.47 -19.41
CA ALA A 265 -25.58 14.19 -18.71
C ALA A 265 -24.16 13.66 -18.40
N THR A 266 -23.27 13.68 -19.40
CA THR A 266 -21.89 13.21 -19.24
C THR A 266 -21.11 14.05 -18.22
N GLU A 267 -21.20 15.37 -18.27
CA GLU A 267 -20.42 16.26 -17.40
C GLU A 267 -20.92 16.26 -15.96
N VAL A 268 -22.24 16.18 -15.74
CA VAL A 268 -22.78 16.05 -14.38
C VAL A 268 -22.44 14.67 -13.81
N ALA A 269 -22.49 13.60 -14.61
CA ALA A 269 -22.07 12.28 -14.16
C ALA A 269 -20.56 12.24 -13.82
N LEU A 270 -19.71 12.90 -14.60
CA LEU A 270 -18.29 13.10 -14.28
C LEU A 270 -18.11 13.84 -12.96
N TYR A 271 -18.84 14.93 -12.75
CA TYR A 271 -18.78 15.69 -11.49
C TYR A 271 -19.19 14.85 -10.28
N ARG A 272 -20.19 13.97 -10.43
CA ARG A 272 -20.66 13.07 -9.35
C ARG A 272 -19.71 11.92 -9.06
N LEU A 273 -18.83 11.58 -10.00
CA LEU A 273 -17.81 10.54 -9.83
C LEU A 273 -16.61 11.03 -8.99
N LEU A 274 -16.29 12.32 -9.07
CA LEU A 274 -15.17 12.97 -8.36
C LEU A 274 -15.49 13.24 -6.88
#